data_AF-A0A1G3BFF3-F1
#
_entry.id   AF-A0A1G3BFF3-F1
#
_cell.length_a   1.000
_cell.length_b   1.000
_cell.length_c   1.000
_cell.angle_alpha   90.00
_cell.angle_beta   90.00
_cell.angle_gamma   90.00
#
_symmetry.space_group_name_H-M   'P 1'
#
loop_
_entity.id
_entity.type
_entity.pdbx_description
1 polymer ?
#
loop_
_entity_poly.entity_id
_entity_poly.type
_entity_poly.pdbx_seq_one_letter_code
_entity_poly.pdbx_strand_id
1 'polypeptide(L)'
;MYRGLIVFSLMLALSALVVLKPSPTNGEGKQQWKYVGNKGCKCHLSPGCFEGDEYKKIEHAEAFKALKTPEEQKDPNCLKCHATGHGGKMKDPKLTYLENVTCEACHGPGEGYAEVKNDLAKAVKDYAELAKKYDLKEKGKKTFNELLNKDPMMARKAQYDKGLLVAGINNPEGTIKAQCLVCHWEKEDAKDKCPKAIDEKTGKPKVFNFDEAFKKDDHRDEDEVDKLVAKMSPADKAKWKGYVERDPILNSPLKPEAKAPKKKASESED
;
A
#
# COMPACT_ATOMS: atom_id res chain seq x y z
N MET A 1 -24.33 48.59 51.69
CA MET A 1 -23.05 47.87 51.85
C MET A 1 -23.44 46.40 51.86
N TYR A 2 -23.21 45.52 50.89
CA TYR A 2 -22.15 45.22 49.93
C TYR A 2 -22.87 44.70 48.66
N ARG A 3 -22.72 45.21 47.43
CA ARG A 3 -21.54 45.17 46.55
C ARG A 3 -20.72 43.88 46.72
N GLY A 4 -21.13 42.79 46.07
CA GLY A 4 -20.26 41.60 46.02
C GLY A 4 -20.86 40.28 45.50
N LEU A 5 -21.85 40.27 44.60
CA LEU A 5 -22.46 39.02 44.13
C LEU A 5 -22.81 39.05 42.63
N ILE A 6 -21.95 39.64 41.80
CA ILE A 6 -22.07 39.57 40.33
C ILE A 6 -20.68 39.35 39.72
N VAL A 7 -19.93 38.33 40.15
CA VAL A 7 -18.74 37.85 39.42
C VAL A 7 -18.57 36.33 39.60
N PHE A 8 -19.66 35.55 39.56
CA PHE A 8 -19.57 34.08 39.68
C PHE A 8 -20.53 33.33 38.75
N SER A 9 -20.86 33.89 37.59
CA SER A 9 -21.66 33.20 36.56
C SER A 9 -21.13 33.33 35.14
N LEU A 10 -19.82 33.58 34.96
CA LEU A 10 -19.17 33.63 33.65
C LEU A 10 -17.86 32.84 33.58
N MET A 11 -17.71 31.80 34.41
CA MET A 11 -16.55 30.88 34.36
C MET A 11 -16.94 29.39 34.47
N LEU A 12 -18.10 29.00 33.95
CA LEU A 12 -18.53 27.60 33.86
C LEU A 12 -19.18 27.29 32.49
N ALA A 13 -18.55 27.75 31.41
CA ALA A 13 -18.92 27.36 30.03
C ALA A 13 -17.69 27.19 29.13
N LEU A 14 -16.56 26.79 29.70
CA LEU A 14 -15.34 26.46 28.96
C LEU A 14 -14.67 25.23 29.60
N SER A 15 -15.40 24.14 29.70
CA SER A 15 -14.80 22.85 30.05
C SER A 15 -15.46 21.74 29.28
N ALA A 16 -14.64 21.08 28.46
CA ALA A 16 -14.86 19.79 27.82
C ALA A 16 -15.72 19.76 26.54
N LEU A 17 -15.39 20.59 25.55
CA LEU A 17 -15.22 20.03 24.19
C LEU A 17 -13.85 19.35 24.16
N VAL A 18 -13.76 18.17 24.76
CA VAL A 18 -12.69 17.23 24.40
C VAL A 18 -13.04 16.78 23.00
N VAL A 19 -12.57 17.54 22.01
CA VAL A 19 -12.40 17.02 20.66
C VAL A 19 -11.44 15.86 20.84
N LEU A 20 -11.99 14.64 20.89
CA LEU A 20 -11.24 13.41 20.66
C LEU A 20 -10.62 13.58 19.27
N LYS A 21 -9.46 14.22 19.20
CA LYS A 21 -8.62 14.13 18.02
C LYS A 21 -8.28 12.65 17.92
N PRO A 22 -8.67 11.95 16.85
CA PRO A 22 -8.23 10.58 16.67
C PRO A 22 -6.70 10.59 16.80
N SER A 23 -6.19 9.71 17.66
CA SER A 23 -4.74 9.49 17.71
C SER A 23 -4.29 9.16 16.29
N PRO A 24 -3.18 9.72 15.80
CA PRO A 24 -2.67 9.33 14.49
C PRO A 24 -2.42 7.83 14.55
N THR A 25 -3.29 7.10 13.87
CA THR A 25 -3.06 5.72 13.48
C THR A 25 -1.77 5.72 12.66
N ASN A 26 -0.96 4.68 12.83
CA ASN A 26 0.20 4.49 11.97
C ASN A 26 -0.32 4.33 10.53
N GLY A 27 -0.34 5.43 9.77
CA GLY A 27 -0.88 5.50 8.40
C GLY A 27 -1.38 6.89 8.01
N GLU A 28 -2.16 7.58 8.87
CA GLU A 28 -2.78 8.88 8.51
C GLU A 28 -1.91 10.08 8.89
N GLY A 29 -1.09 9.92 9.93
CA GLY A 29 -0.09 10.91 10.31
C GLY A 29 1.16 10.80 9.45
N LYS A 30 1.20 11.50 8.31
CA LYS A 30 2.35 11.72 7.40
C LYS A 30 2.51 10.74 6.22
N GLN A 31 1.50 10.60 5.36
CA GLN A 31 1.77 10.24 3.96
C GLN A 31 2.56 11.41 3.31
N GLN A 32 3.89 11.40 3.48
CA GLN A 32 4.79 12.45 3.00
C GLN A 32 5.15 12.30 1.51
N TRP A 33 4.98 11.09 0.99
CA TRP A 33 5.42 10.69 -0.33
C TRP A 33 4.42 11.02 -1.41
N LYS A 34 4.96 11.27 -2.59
CA LYS A 34 4.19 11.51 -3.79
C LYS A 34 3.90 10.22 -4.54
N TYR A 35 2.71 10.15 -5.11
CA TYR A 35 2.34 9.11 -6.08
C TYR A 35 3.11 9.33 -7.37
N VAL A 36 3.77 8.28 -7.87
CA VAL A 36 4.62 8.33 -9.07
C VAL A 36 4.00 7.56 -10.24
N GLY A 37 2.92 6.81 -9.98
CA GLY A 37 2.26 5.91 -10.90
C GLY A 37 3.08 4.67 -11.24
N ASN A 38 2.48 3.80 -12.04
CA ASN A 38 3.09 2.55 -12.51
C ASN A 38 4.47 2.75 -13.17
N LYS A 39 4.80 3.95 -13.66
CA LYS A 39 6.15 4.29 -14.16
C LYS A 39 7.24 4.15 -13.10
N GLY A 40 6.92 4.32 -11.82
CA GLY A 40 7.83 4.07 -10.69
C GLY A 40 8.04 2.58 -10.39
N CYS A 41 7.11 1.73 -10.81
CA CYS A 41 7.06 0.30 -10.52
C CYS A 41 7.63 -0.56 -11.66
N LYS A 42 8.39 0.01 -12.60
CA LYS A 42 8.90 -0.69 -13.80
C LYS A 42 9.67 -1.97 -13.52
N CYS A 43 10.32 -2.08 -12.36
CA CYS A 43 11.00 -3.30 -11.92
C CYS A 43 10.05 -4.50 -11.77
N HIS A 44 8.76 -4.25 -11.51
CA HIS A 44 7.70 -5.26 -11.36
C HIS A 44 6.71 -5.24 -12.53
N LEU A 45 6.88 -4.34 -13.51
CA LEU A 45 6.00 -4.22 -14.70
C LEU A 45 6.69 -4.59 -16.01
N SER A 46 7.97 -4.95 -15.94
CA SER A 46 8.73 -5.42 -17.09
C SER A 46 8.19 -6.76 -17.59
N PRO A 47 8.35 -7.09 -18.89
CA PRO A 47 7.90 -8.38 -19.42
C PRO A 47 8.49 -9.56 -18.63
N GLY A 48 7.63 -10.47 -18.17
CA GLY A 48 8.03 -11.62 -17.36
C GLY A 48 8.06 -11.38 -15.85
N CYS A 49 7.74 -10.18 -15.38
CA CYS A 49 7.43 -9.93 -13.96
C CYS A 49 5.98 -10.36 -13.68
N PHE A 50 5.80 -11.30 -12.76
CA PHE A 50 4.51 -11.88 -12.43
C PHE A 50 3.51 -10.82 -11.97
N GLU A 51 3.92 -9.92 -11.08
CA GLU A 51 3.04 -8.91 -10.47
C GLU A 51 2.46 -7.97 -11.52
N GLY A 52 3.30 -7.54 -12.47
CA GLY A 52 2.89 -6.66 -13.55
C GLY A 52 2.06 -7.33 -14.61
N ASP A 53 2.31 -8.61 -14.89
CA ASP A 53 1.54 -9.38 -15.87
C ASP A 53 0.16 -9.78 -15.30
N GLU A 54 0.06 -10.06 -14.00
CA GLU A 54 -1.23 -10.27 -13.32
C GLU A 54 -2.02 -8.97 -13.19
N TYR A 55 -1.37 -7.86 -12.79
CA TYR A 55 -2.04 -6.55 -12.69
C TYR A 55 -2.76 -6.17 -13.98
N LYS A 56 -2.13 -6.37 -15.15
CA LYS A 56 -2.73 -6.04 -16.46
C LYS A 56 -3.98 -6.87 -16.80
N LYS A 57 -4.23 -7.99 -16.12
CA LYS A 57 -5.34 -8.91 -16.40
C LYS A 57 -6.56 -8.66 -15.50
N ILE A 58 -6.38 -7.98 -14.37
CA ILE A 58 -7.45 -7.74 -13.40
C ILE A 58 -8.21 -6.43 -13.70
N GLU A 59 -9.47 -6.36 -13.27
CA GLU A 59 -10.36 -5.22 -13.53
C GLU A 59 -9.82 -3.90 -12.96
N HIS A 60 -9.01 -3.96 -11.90
CA HIS A 60 -8.35 -2.79 -11.31
C HIS A 60 -7.53 -1.98 -12.31
N ALA A 61 -6.86 -2.64 -13.26
CA ALA A 61 -6.06 -1.95 -14.29
C ALA A 61 -6.91 -1.19 -15.31
N GLU A 62 -8.21 -1.40 -15.31
CA GLU A 62 -9.18 -0.81 -16.24
C GLU A 62 -10.32 -0.07 -15.55
N ALA A 63 -10.21 0.11 -14.22
CA ALA A 63 -11.28 0.66 -13.39
C ALA A 63 -11.75 2.03 -13.90
N PHE A 64 -10.85 2.90 -14.37
CA PHE A 64 -11.21 4.24 -14.83
C PHE A 64 -12.12 4.22 -16.07
N LYS A 65 -12.03 3.18 -16.91
CA LYS A 65 -12.89 3.03 -18.10
C LYS A 65 -14.37 2.89 -17.75
N ALA A 66 -14.73 2.58 -16.49
CA ALA A 66 -16.12 2.56 -16.04
C ALA A 66 -16.74 3.95 -15.91
N LEU A 67 -15.90 5.00 -15.83
CA LEU A 67 -16.32 6.40 -15.82
C LEU A 67 -16.44 6.90 -17.26
N LYS A 68 -17.68 6.94 -17.77
CA LYS A 68 -17.99 7.19 -19.18
C LYS A 68 -18.16 8.67 -19.50
N THR A 69 -18.48 9.49 -18.51
CA THR A 69 -18.71 10.93 -18.72
C THR A 69 -17.65 11.79 -18.04
N PRO A 70 -17.42 13.02 -18.52
CA PRO A 70 -16.50 13.96 -17.87
C PRO A 70 -16.89 14.32 -16.43
N GLU A 71 -18.18 14.28 -16.10
CA GLU A 71 -18.69 14.54 -14.76
C GLU A 71 -18.27 13.40 -13.82
N GLU A 72 -18.46 12.15 -14.22
CA GLU A 72 -18.02 10.98 -13.47
C GLU A 72 -16.50 10.98 -13.25
N GLN A 73 -15.73 11.34 -14.29
CA GLN A 73 -14.27 11.42 -14.24
C GLN A 73 -13.74 12.55 -13.34
N LYS A 74 -14.60 13.46 -12.87
CA LYS A 74 -14.25 14.55 -11.96
C LYS A 74 -14.92 14.41 -10.59
N ASP A 75 -15.91 13.54 -10.45
CA ASP A 75 -16.64 13.34 -9.20
C ASP A 75 -15.75 12.64 -8.16
N PRO A 76 -15.45 13.29 -7.01
CA PRO A 76 -14.71 12.67 -5.92
C PRO A 76 -15.31 11.33 -5.44
N ASN A 77 -16.63 11.15 -5.54
CA ASN A 77 -17.31 9.90 -5.16
C ASN A 77 -17.01 8.75 -6.11
N CYS A 78 -16.66 9.05 -7.36
CA CYS A 78 -16.18 8.07 -8.34
C CYS A 78 -14.66 7.88 -8.22
N LEU A 79 -13.91 8.98 -8.12
CA LEU A 79 -12.45 8.99 -8.09
C LEU A 79 -11.86 8.29 -6.86
N LYS A 80 -12.59 8.24 -5.72
CA LYS A 80 -12.17 7.46 -4.55
C LYS A 80 -11.96 5.96 -4.85
N CYS A 81 -12.56 5.44 -5.93
CA CYS A 81 -12.51 4.02 -6.28
C CYS A 81 -12.02 3.69 -7.68
N HIS A 82 -12.15 4.63 -8.62
CA HIS A 82 -11.75 4.41 -10.00
C HIS A 82 -10.40 5.05 -10.35
N ALA A 83 -9.79 5.74 -9.39
CA ALA A 83 -8.48 6.39 -9.53
C ALA A 83 -7.62 6.17 -8.26
N THR A 84 -6.31 6.31 -8.41
CA THR A 84 -5.34 6.20 -7.31
C THR A 84 -4.83 7.57 -6.90
N GLY A 85 -4.70 7.78 -5.59
CA GLY A 85 -4.06 8.97 -5.03
C GLY A 85 -4.88 10.26 -5.18
N HIS A 86 -6.18 10.16 -5.48
CA HIS A 86 -7.09 11.30 -5.43
C HIS A 86 -7.05 11.96 -4.04
N GLY A 87 -6.89 13.30 -4.00
CA GLY A 87 -6.68 14.04 -2.75
C GLY A 87 -5.27 13.95 -2.16
N GLY A 88 -4.39 13.14 -2.76
CA GLY A 88 -2.98 12.99 -2.40
C GLY A 88 -2.05 13.91 -3.18
N LYS A 89 -0.74 13.78 -2.92
CA LYS A 89 0.30 14.54 -3.65
C LYS A 89 0.82 13.72 -4.83
N MET A 90 0.82 14.29 -6.02
CA MET A 90 1.38 13.67 -7.22
C MET A 90 2.83 14.10 -7.45
N LYS A 91 3.66 13.22 -7.99
CA LYS A 91 5.03 13.55 -8.39
C LYS A 91 5.03 14.43 -9.63
N ASP A 92 4.16 14.11 -10.58
CA ASP A 92 3.84 14.98 -11.71
C ASP A 92 2.84 16.05 -11.25
N PRO A 93 3.23 17.34 -11.22
CA PRO A 93 2.34 18.41 -10.75
C PRO A 93 1.15 18.66 -11.69
N LYS A 94 1.13 18.08 -12.90
CA LYS A 94 -0.01 18.17 -13.82
C LYS A 94 -1.13 17.20 -13.49
N LEU A 95 -0.87 16.22 -12.63
CA LEU A 95 -1.84 15.21 -12.24
C LEU A 95 -2.44 15.54 -10.87
N THR A 96 -3.73 15.26 -10.72
CA THR A 96 -4.46 15.32 -9.44
C THR A 96 -4.84 13.93 -8.92
N TYR A 97 -4.76 12.91 -9.77
CA TYR A 97 -4.92 11.49 -9.49
C TYR A 97 -4.24 10.69 -10.62
N LEU A 98 -4.08 9.39 -10.41
CA LEU A 98 -3.70 8.43 -11.44
C LEU A 98 -4.95 7.67 -11.86
N GLU A 99 -5.19 7.55 -13.16
CA GLU A 99 -6.29 6.71 -13.65
C GLU A 99 -6.07 5.25 -13.25
N ASN A 100 -7.16 4.57 -12.92
CA ASN A 100 -7.25 3.18 -12.48
C ASN A 100 -6.86 2.96 -11.01
N VAL A 101 -7.16 1.76 -10.51
CA VAL A 101 -6.66 1.27 -9.23
C VAL A 101 -5.27 0.70 -9.51
N THR A 102 -4.24 1.54 -9.36
CA THR A 102 -2.84 1.23 -9.71
C THR A 102 -2.13 0.48 -8.58
N CYS A 103 -0.86 0.09 -8.79
CA CYS A 103 -0.05 -0.55 -7.76
C CYS A 103 -0.04 0.25 -6.44
N GLU A 104 -0.03 1.59 -6.54
CA GLU A 104 0.06 2.50 -5.40
C GLU A 104 -1.25 2.62 -4.61
N ALA A 105 -2.37 2.09 -5.12
CA ALA A 105 -3.64 2.04 -4.38
C ALA A 105 -3.54 1.10 -3.17
N CYS A 106 -2.78 0.00 -3.31
CA CYS A 106 -2.51 -0.96 -2.25
C CYS A 106 -1.13 -0.72 -1.61
N HIS A 107 -0.07 -0.57 -2.42
CA HIS A 107 1.32 -0.46 -1.93
C HIS A 107 1.74 0.94 -1.45
N GLY A 108 0.84 1.92 -1.57
CA GLY A 108 1.11 3.31 -1.22
C GLY A 108 1.98 4.05 -2.26
N PRO A 109 2.26 5.35 -2.03
CA PRO A 109 2.98 6.18 -2.97
C PRO A 109 4.45 5.74 -3.15
N GLY A 110 4.85 5.58 -4.40
CA GLY A 110 6.12 5.02 -4.84
C GLY A 110 7.34 5.91 -4.66
N GLU A 111 7.19 7.19 -4.31
CA GLU A 111 8.34 8.12 -4.19
C GLU A 111 9.36 7.63 -3.16
N GLY A 112 8.92 7.15 -2.00
CA GLY A 112 9.85 6.64 -1.00
C GLY A 112 10.51 5.32 -1.42
N TYR A 113 9.82 4.48 -2.21
CA TYR A 113 10.41 3.25 -2.80
C TYR A 113 11.56 3.61 -3.73
N ALA A 114 11.37 4.64 -4.56
CA ALA A 114 12.43 5.13 -5.43
C ALA A 114 13.63 5.63 -4.62
N GLU A 115 13.44 6.27 -3.47
CA GLU A 115 14.55 6.72 -2.62
C GLU A 115 15.35 5.56 -2.04
N VAL A 116 14.69 4.61 -1.35
CA VAL A 116 15.34 3.42 -0.79
C VAL A 116 16.05 2.61 -1.86
N LYS A 117 15.38 2.41 -3.00
CA LYS A 117 15.93 1.60 -4.09
C LYS A 117 17.09 2.29 -4.78
N ASN A 118 17.01 3.60 -5.05
CA ASN A 118 18.04 4.29 -5.83
C ASN A 118 19.25 4.69 -4.99
N ASP A 119 19.04 4.96 -3.70
CA ASP A 119 20.08 5.48 -2.82
C ASP A 119 19.79 5.11 -1.36
N LEU A 120 20.14 3.86 -1.01
CA LEU A 120 20.01 3.36 0.36
C LEU A 120 20.71 4.25 1.39
N ALA A 121 21.80 4.93 0.98
CA ALA A 121 22.55 5.83 1.86
C ALA A 121 21.77 7.08 2.25
N LYS A 122 20.94 7.62 1.35
CA LYS A 122 19.99 8.68 1.69
C LYS A 122 18.81 8.17 2.50
N ALA A 123 18.44 6.91 2.29
CA ALA A 123 17.28 6.35 2.92
C ALA A 123 17.52 5.96 4.40
N VAL A 124 18.74 5.56 4.77
CA VAL A 124 19.03 5.09 6.12
C VAL A 124 19.82 6.13 6.89
N LYS A 125 19.27 6.58 8.04
CA LYS A 125 19.91 7.59 8.91
C LYS A 125 21.34 7.21 9.32
N ASP A 126 21.54 5.96 9.73
CA ASP A 126 22.83 5.44 10.21
C ASP A 126 23.51 4.55 9.15
N TYR A 127 23.46 4.99 7.89
CA TYR A 127 23.96 4.20 6.76
C TYR A 127 25.43 3.80 6.91
N ALA A 128 26.30 4.64 7.48
CA ALA A 128 27.72 4.31 7.63
C ALA A 128 27.93 3.06 8.51
N GLU A 129 27.20 2.97 9.63
CA GLU A 129 27.26 1.81 10.52
C GLU A 129 26.63 0.58 9.86
N LEU A 130 25.52 0.76 9.16
CA LEU A 130 24.89 -0.31 8.37
C LEU A 130 25.86 -0.87 7.32
N ALA A 131 26.46 0.01 6.52
CA ALA A 131 27.38 -0.34 5.45
C ALA A 131 28.61 -1.07 5.99
N LYS A 132 29.14 -0.64 7.12
CA LYS A 132 30.26 -1.32 7.81
C LYS A 132 29.83 -2.69 8.34
N LYS A 133 28.69 -2.78 9.02
CA LYS A 133 28.18 -4.04 9.60
C LYS A 133 27.99 -5.13 8.55
N TYR A 134 27.46 -4.77 7.38
CA TYR A 134 27.16 -5.72 6.30
C TYR A 134 28.23 -5.73 5.19
N ASP A 135 29.34 -5.02 5.33
CA ASP A 135 30.39 -4.87 4.31
C ASP A 135 29.79 -4.53 2.93
N LEU A 136 28.94 -3.50 2.86
CA LEU A 136 28.26 -3.09 1.63
C LEU A 136 29.23 -2.39 0.68
N LYS A 137 29.46 -2.99 -0.49
CA LYS A 137 30.44 -2.53 -1.49
C LYS A 137 29.79 -1.89 -2.71
N GLU A 138 28.55 -2.27 -2.98
CA GLU A 138 27.77 -1.73 -4.08
C GLU A 138 27.39 -0.25 -3.86
N LYS A 139 27.06 0.43 -4.95
CA LYS A 139 26.64 1.84 -4.93
C LYS A 139 25.28 2.03 -5.59
N GLY A 140 24.57 3.07 -5.16
CA GLY A 140 23.27 3.46 -5.70
C GLY A 140 22.27 2.30 -5.71
N LYS A 141 21.69 2.01 -6.88
CA LYS A 141 20.61 1.01 -7.06
C LYS A 141 20.96 -0.41 -6.64
N LYS A 142 22.24 -0.76 -6.60
CA LYS A 142 22.71 -2.12 -6.28
C LYS A 142 22.82 -2.36 -4.77
N THR A 143 23.10 -1.31 -4.00
CA THR A 143 23.29 -1.37 -2.54
C THR A 143 22.11 -2.00 -1.81
N PHE A 144 20.88 -1.63 -2.19
CA PHE A 144 19.68 -2.22 -1.59
C PHE A 144 19.57 -3.72 -1.85
N ASN A 145 19.89 -4.17 -3.07
CA ASN A 145 19.87 -5.60 -3.41
C ASN A 145 20.98 -6.36 -2.68
N GLU A 146 22.15 -5.74 -2.51
CA GLU A 146 23.22 -6.33 -1.70
C GLU A 146 22.78 -6.51 -0.25
N LEU A 147 22.15 -5.50 0.36
CA LEU A 147 21.59 -5.63 1.71
C LEU A 147 20.49 -6.70 1.76
N LEU A 148 19.55 -6.69 0.80
CA LEU A 148 18.48 -7.68 0.72
C LEU A 148 19.02 -9.11 0.68
N ASN A 149 20.08 -9.36 -0.10
CA ASN A 149 20.72 -10.67 -0.19
C ASN A 149 21.46 -11.07 1.09
N LYS A 150 22.02 -10.09 1.82
CA LYS A 150 22.78 -10.35 3.06
C LYS A 150 21.89 -10.48 4.30
N ASP A 151 20.85 -9.65 4.39
CA ASP A 151 19.91 -9.60 5.50
C ASP A 151 18.55 -9.04 5.02
N PRO A 152 17.62 -9.92 4.60
CA PRO A 152 16.31 -9.53 4.12
C PRO A 152 15.48 -8.73 5.13
N MET A 153 15.63 -9.02 6.43
CA MET A 153 14.92 -8.31 7.49
C MET A 153 15.42 -6.89 7.66
N MET A 154 16.72 -6.68 7.54
CA MET A 154 17.29 -5.33 7.59
C MET A 154 16.89 -4.50 6.37
N ALA A 155 16.84 -5.11 5.18
CA ALA A 155 16.33 -4.45 3.99
C ALA A 155 14.84 -4.07 4.14
N ARG A 156 14.02 -4.96 4.69
CA ARG A 156 12.61 -4.71 5.04
C ARG A 156 12.47 -3.55 6.01
N LYS A 157 13.30 -3.50 7.05
CA LYS A 157 13.33 -2.39 8.00
C LYS A 157 13.65 -1.06 7.33
N ALA A 158 14.65 -1.02 6.45
CA ALA A 158 15.00 0.20 5.71
C ALA A 158 13.83 0.72 4.84
N GLN A 159 13.01 -0.19 4.30
CA GLN A 159 11.78 0.17 3.60
C GLN A 159 10.71 0.72 4.56
N TYR A 160 10.41 0.01 5.64
CA TYR A 160 9.37 0.39 6.61
C TYR A 160 9.69 1.71 7.32
N ASP A 161 10.95 1.97 7.66
CA ASP A 161 11.39 3.24 8.27
C ASP A 161 11.15 4.45 7.35
N LYS A 162 11.06 4.20 6.04
CA LYS A 162 10.64 5.21 5.05
C LYS A 162 9.14 5.24 4.83
N GLY A 163 8.34 4.54 5.63
CA GLY A 163 6.90 4.43 5.44
C GLY A 163 6.53 3.60 4.22
N LEU A 164 7.43 2.74 3.73
CA LEU A 164 7.14 1.85 2.61
C LEU A 164 6.57 0.55 3.13
N LEU A 165 5.31 0.30 2.77
CA LEU A 165 4.59 -0.88 3.17
C LEU A 165 4.71 -1.92 2.06
N VAL A 166 5.80 -2.69 2.13
CA VAL A 166 6.17 -3.74 1.16
C VAL A 166 5.03 -4.74 0.93
N ALA A 167 4.16 -4.91 1.91
CA ALA A 167 3.03 -5.85 1.87
C ALA A 167 1.70 -5.25 1.37
N GLY A 168 1.63 -4.01 0.87
CA GLY A 168 0.48 -3.61 0.07
C GLY A 168 -0.80 -3.23 0.84
N ILE A 169 -0.68 -2.63 2.02
CA ILE A 169 -1.84 -2.15 2.77
C ILE A 169 -1.65 -0.70 3.18
N ASN A 170 -2.32 0.21 2.48
CA ASN A 170 -2.18 1.65 2.67
C ASN A 170 -3.48 2.24 3.24
N ASN A 171 -3.96 1.64 4.33
CA ASN A 171 -5.09 2.11 5.13
C ASN A 171 -4.77 2.07 6.64
N PRO A 172 -5.50 2.85 7.46
CA PRO A 172 -5.26 2.96 8.90
C PRO A 172 -5.41 1.65 9.66
N GLU A 173 -6.31 0.78 9.21
CA GLU A 173 -6.62 -0.50 9.84
C GLU A 173 -5.55 -1.55 9.56
N GLY A 174 -4.67 -1.33 8.58
CA GLY A 174 -3.58 -2.24 8.24
C GLY A 174 -4.07 -3.62 7.77
N THR A 175 -5.29 -3.71 7.22
CA THR A 175 -5.82 -4.96 6.61
C THR A 175 -6.16 -4.81 5.13
N ILE A 176 -5.98 -5.88 4.34
CA ILE A 176 -6.43 -5.97 2.94
C ILE A 176 -7.95 -5.81 2.89
N LYS A 177 -8.67 -6.44 3.83
CA LYS A 177 -10.12 -6.33 3.87
C LYS A 177 -10.56 -4.87 4.03
N ALA A 178 -9.95 -4.12 4.94
CA ALA A 178 -10.22 -2.68 5.07
C ALA A 178 -9.88 -1.92 3.79
N GLN A 179 -8.75 -2.24 3.12
CA GLN A 179 -8.37 -1.63 1.85
C GLN A 179 -9.44 -1.82 0.78
N CYS A 180 -9.93 -3.06 0.63
CA CYS A 180 -10.97 -3.39 -0.34
C CYS A 180 -12.30 -2.71 0.00
N LEU A 181 -12.66 -2.63 1.29
CA LEU A 181 -13.91 -2.03 1.75
C LEU A 181 -13.99 -0.51 1.54
N VAL A 182 -12.88 0.14 1.15
CA VAL A 182 -12.92 1.52 0.64
C VAL A 182 -13.84 1.63 -0.59
N CYS A 183 -13.92 0.56 -1.39
CA CYS A 183 -14.60 0.55 -2.69
C CYS A 183 -15.55 -0.61 -2.91
N HIS A 184 -15.48 -1.64 -2.08
CA HIS A 184 -16.33 -2.81 -2.13
C HIS A 184 -17.22 -2.88 -0.90
N TRP A 185 -18.34 -3.59 -1.01
CA TRP A 185 -19.30 -3.75 0.08
C TRP A 185 -19.85 -5.16 0.12
N GLU A 186 -20.09 -5.67 1.32
CA GLU A 186 -20.53 -7.06 1.55
C GLU A 186 -22.06 -7.19 1.54
N LYS A 187 -22.79 -6.06 1.61
CA LYS A 187 -24.25 -6.06 1.78
C LYS A 187 -24.93 -5.13 0.79
N GLU A 188 -26.08 -5.56 0.26
CA GLU A 188 -26.89 -4.79 -0.69
C GLU A 188 -27.33 -3.42 -0.12
N ASP A 189 -27.53 -3.33 1.19
CA ASP A 189 -27.99 -2.13 1.90
C ASP A 189 -26.86 -1.20 2.37
N ALA A 190 -25.61 -1.46 1.98
CA ALA A 190 -24.48 -0.57 2.31
C ALA A 190 -24.75 0.88 1.84
N LYS A 191 -24.44 1.86 2.68
CA LYS A 191 -24.79 3.27 2.46
C LYS A 191 -23.95 3.94 1.37
N ASP A 192 -22.65 3.67 1.34
CA ASP A 192 -21.68 4.33 0.46
C ASP A 192 -21.32 3.49 -0.79
N LYS A 193 -22.24 2.62 -1.22
CA LYS A 193 -22.06 1.74 -2.39
C LYS A 193 -22.06 2.51 -3.71
N CYS A 194 -21.44 1.94 -4.73
CA CYS A 194 -21.43 2.53 -6.06
C CYS A 194 -22.86 2.51 -6.67
N PRO A 195 -23.37 3.66 -7.16
CA PRO A 195 -24.70 3.71 -7.78
C PRO A 195 -24.78 2.95 -9.11
N LYS A 196 -23.64 2.65 -9.73
CA LYS A 196 -23.54 1.96 -11.03
C LYS A 196 -23.22 0.47 -10.91
N ALA A 197 -22.88 -0.01 -9.72
CA ALA A 197 -22.55 -1.41 -9.48
C ALA A 197 -23.83 -2.22 -9.23
N ILE A 198 -24.66 -2.31 -10.26
CA ILE A 198 -25.93 -3.06 -10.25
C ILE A 198 -25.76 -4.32 -11.09
N ASP A 199 -26.24 -5.45 -10.58
CA ASP A 199 -26.31 -6.70 -11.32
C ASP A 199 -27.46 -6.63 -12.33
N GLU A 200 -27.15 -6.79 -13.61
CA GLU A 200 -28.12 -6.59 -14.69
C GLU A 200 -29.24 -7.64 -14.70
N LYS A 201 -29.01 -8.82 -14.12
CA LYS A 201 -30.01 -9.90 -14.10
C LYS A 201 -31.02 -9.72 -12.98
N THR A 202 -30.56 -9.25 -11.83
CA THR A 202 -31.37 -9.14 -10.61
C THR A 202 -31.83 -7.71 -10.33
N GLY A 203 -31.20 -6.70 -10.95
CA GLY A 203 -31.43 -5.28 -10.67
C GLY A 203 -30.92 -4.84 -9.29
N LYS A 204 -30.21 -5.71 -8.56
CA LYS A 204 -29.74 -5.46 -7.20
C LYS A 204 -28.31 -4.93 -7.19
N PRO A 205 -27.90 -4.20 -6.14
CA PRO A 205 -26.49 -3.86 -5.95
C PRO A 205 -25.61 -5.12 -5.94
N LYS A 206 -24.54 -5.12 -6.74
CA LYS A 206 -23.51 -6.16 -6.70
C LYS A 206 -22.84 -6.14 -5.35
N VAL A 207 -22.74 -7.28 -4.66
CA VAL A 207 -21.99 -7.38 -3.40
C VAL A 207 -20.65 -8.08 -3.67
N PHE A 208 -19.62 -7.67 -2.93
CA PHE A 208 -18.30 -8.27 -3.03
C PHE A 208 -18.20 -9.48 -2.10
N ASN A 209 -17.86 -10.63 -2.67
CA ASN A 209 -17.62 -11.85 -1.93
C ASN A 209 -16.11 -12.01 -1.69
N PHE A 210 -15.65 -11.67 -0.49
CA PHE A 210 -14.24 -11.79 -0.12
C PHE A 210 -13.72 -13.23 -0.20
N ASP A 211 -14.51 -14.22 0.23
CA ASP A 211 -14.10 -15.63 0.20
C ASP A 211 -13.88 -16.14 -1.21
N GLU A 212 -14.65 -15.63 -2.18
CA GLU A 212 -14.49 -15.95 -3.59
C GLU A 212 -13.34 -15.16 -4.23
N ALA A 213 -13.23 -13.88 -3.90
CA ALA A 213 -12.19 -13.00 -4.42
C ALA A 213 -10.79 -13.52 -4.04
N PHE A 214 -10.56 -13.86 -2.76
CA PHE A 214 -9.26 -14.36 -2.32
C PHE A 214 -8.94 -15.78 -2.80
N LYS A 215 -9.91 -16.55 -3.31
CA LYS A 215 -9.62 -17.81 -4.01
C LYS A 215 -9.09 -17.59 -5.43
N LYS A 216 -9.46 -16.48 -6.07
CA LYS A 216 -9.14 -16.17 -7.47
C LYS A 216 -7.95 -15.22 -7.60
N ASP A 217 -7.88 -14.27 -6.68
CA ASP A 217 -6.87 -13.24 -6.63
C ASP A 217 -5.75 -13.66 -5.68
N ASP A 218 -4.70 -14.18 -6.30
CA ASP A 218 -3.42 -14.31 -5.64
C ASP A 218 -2.38 -13.65 -6.54
N HIS A 219 -2.15 -12.38 -6.23
CA HIS A 219 -1.14 -11.50 -6.82
C HIS A 219 0.12 -11.46 -5.91
N ARG A 220 0.33 -12.50 -5.10
CA ARG A 220 1.40 -12.55 -4.11
C ARG A 220 2.42 -13.59 -4.50
N ASP A 221 3.68 -13.18 -4.45
CA ASP A 221 4.80 -14.10 -4.42
C ASP A 221 5.17 -14.38 -2.96
N GLU A 222 5.59 -15.61 -2.67
CA GLU A 222 6.23 -15.92 -1.39
C GLU A 222 7.59 -15.20 -1.36
N ASP A 223 7.69 -14.13 -0.57
CA ASP A 223 8.93 -13.37 -0.49
C ASP A 223 9.94 -14.06 0.47
N GLU A 224 11.23 -13.79 0.27
CA GLU A 224 12.28 -14.39 1.10
C GLU A 224 12.21 -13.96 2.58
N VAL A 225 11.57 -12.83 2.87
CA VAL A 225 11.31 -12.37 4.24
C VAL A 225 10.27 -13.26 4.91
N ASP A 226 9.21 -13.65 4.21
CA ASP A 226 8.16 -14.54 4.71
C ASP A 226 8.73 -15.92 5.05
N LYS A 227 9.53 -16.49 4.14
CA LYS A 227 10.25 -17.76 4.36
C LYS A 227 11.15 -17.69 5.60
N LEU A 228 11.78 -16.54 5.83
CA LEU A 228 12.67 -16.32 6.96
C LEU A 228 11.88 -16.14 8.27
N VAL A 229 10.82 -15.33 8.26
CA VAL A 229 9.92 -15.11 9.41
C VAL A 229 9.25 -16.40 9.85
N ALA A 230 8.83 -17.25 8.90
CA ALA A 230 8.23 -18.55 9.22
C ALA A 230 9.14 -19.45 10.08
N LYS A 231 10.47 -19.33 9.90
CA LYS A 231 11.49 -20.12 10.62
C LYS A 231 11.97 -19.45 11.91
N MET A 232 11.61 -18.20 12.19
CA MET A 232 12.06 -17.49 13.39
C MET A 232 11.42 -18.02 14.67
N SER A 233 12.20 -18.03 15.76
CA SER A 233 11.66 -18.25 17.10
C SER A 233 10.70 -17.11 17.53
N PRO A 234 9.78 -17.34 18.48
CA PRO A 234 8.94 -16.27 19.01
C PRO A 234 9.74 -15.08 19.58
N ALA A 235 10.88 -15.37 20.22
CA ALA A 235 11.76 -14.34 20.75
C ALA A 235 12.44 -13.51 19.65
N ASP A 236 12.79 -14.13 18.53
CA ASP A 236 13.35 -13.41 17.38
C ASP A 236 12.29 -12.59 16.66
N LYS A 237 11.08 -13.12 16.47
CA LYS A 237 9.95 -12.35 15.91
C LYS A 237 9.65 -11.10 16.74
N ALA A 238 9.71 -11.21 18.06
CA ALA A 238 9.49 -10.08 18.96
C ALA A 238 10.49 -8.93 18.75
N LYS A 239 11.72 -9.20 18.31
CA LYS A 239 12.71 -8.16 17.97
C LYS A 239 12.32 -7.35 16.73
N TRP A 240 11.49 -7.91 15.87
CA TRP A 240 11.03 -7.30 14.63
C TRP A 240 9.59 -6.82 14.69
N LYS A 241 9.05 -6.64 15.91
CA LYS A 241 7.71 -6.09 16.12
C LYS A 241 7.57 -4.74 15.38
N GLY A 242 6.53 -4.59 14.58
CA GLY A 242 6.26 -3.51 13.64
C GLY A 242 6.76 -3.74 12.21
N TYR A 243 7.54 -4.80 11.95
CA TYR A 243 8.19 -5.07 10.64
C TYR A 243 7.84 -6.44 10.05
N VAL A 244 7.22 -7.34 10.84
CA VAL A 244 6.87 -8.72 10.45
C VAL A 244 5.37 -8.99 10.53
N GLU A 245 4.61 -8.09 11.14
CA GLU A 245 3.17 -8.18 11.26
C GLU A 245 2.54 -7.89 9.91
N ARG A 246 1.90 -8.93 9.36
CA ARG A 246 1.08 -8.86 8.17
C ARG A 246 -0.36 -9.15 8.59
N ASP A 247 -1.32 -8.55 7.89
CA ASP A 247 -2.71 -9.04 7.89
C ASP A 247 -2.69 -10.57 7.66
N PRO A 248 -3.35 -11.40 8.50
CA PRO A 248 -3.44 -12.84 8.29
C PRO A 248 -3.87 -13.25 6.88
N ILE A 249 -4.68 -12.42 6.21
CA ILE A 249 -5.11 -12.65 4.83
C ILE A 249 -3.92 -12.62 3.87
N LEU A 250 -2.85 -11.86 4.13
CA LEU A 250 -1.67 -11.76 3.27
C LEU A 250 -0.97 -13.12 3.05
N ASN A 251 -1.21 -14.13 3.88
CA ASN A 251 -0.60 -15.47 3.74
C ASN A 251 -1.59 -16.56 3.26
N SER A 252 -2.80 -16.20 2.84
CA SER A 252 -3.85 -17.17 2.47
C SER A 252 -4.61 -16.76 1.19
N PRO A 253 -4.75 -17.64 0.17
CA PRO A 253 -3.90 -18.78 -0.19
C PRO A 253 -2.73 -18.35 -1.11
N LEU A 254 -1.51 -18.83 -0.84
CA LEU A 254 -0.37 -18.70 -1.76
C LEU A 254 -0.58 -19.60 -2.99
N LYS A 255 -0.50 -19.07 -4.21
CA LYS A 255 -0.38 -19.87 -5.45
C LYS A 255 1.01 -20.52 -5.44
N PRO A 256 1.12 -21.77 -5.89
CA PRO A 256 2.42 -22.38 -6.15
C PRO A 256 3.19 -21.53 -7.17
N GLU A 257 4.49 -21.34 -6.95
CA GLU A 257 5.40 -20.59 -7.83
C GLU A 257 5.09 -20.83 -9.32
N ALA A 258 4.81 -19.77 -10.07
CA ALA A 258 4.82 -19.85 -11.53
C ALA A 258 6.24 -20.24 -11.94
N LYS A 259 6.41 -21.47 -12.47
CA LYS A 259 7.70 -21.96 -12.96
C LYS A 259 8.33 -20.87 -13.84
N ALA A 260 9.48 -20.35 -13.39
CA ALA A 260 10.21 -19.32 -14.11
C ALA A 260 10.28 -19.71 -15.60
N PRO A 261 10.01 -18.78 -16.55
CA PRO A 261 10.21 -19.07 -17.96
C PRO A 261 11.65 -19.53 -18.11
N LYS A 262 11.83 -20.77 -18.59
CA LYS A 262 13.16 -21.33 -18.88
C LYS A 262 13.90 -20.27 -19.69
N LYS A 263 14.98 -19.72 -19.14
CA LYS A 263 15.92 -18.92 -19.93
C LYS A 263 16.23 -19.78 -21.15
N LYS A 264 15.84 -19.33 -22.35
CA LYS A 264 16.41 -19.86 -23.58
C LYS A 264 17.91 -19.71 -23.40
N ALA A 265 18.62 -20.84 -23.38
CA ALA A 265 20.06 -20.82 -23.54
C ALA A 265 20.31 -20.04 -24.82
N SER A 266 21.01 -18.91 -24.71
CA SER A 266 21.58 -18.25 -25.87
C SER A 266 22.53 -19.26 -26.50
N GLU A 267 22.15 -19.78 -27.66
CA GLU A 267 23.09 -20.43 -28.56
C GLU A 267 24.19 -19.41 -28.85
N SER A 268 25.40 -19.74 -28.42
CA SER A 268 26.61 -19.10 -28.90
C SER A 268 26.77 -19.50 -30.36
N GLU A 269 26.63 -18.54 -31.26
CA GLU A 269 27.11 -18.65 -32.63
C GLU A 269 28.64 -18.66 -32.59
N ASP A 270 29.23 -19.77 -33.02
CA ASP A 270 30.57 -19.83 -33.62
C ASP A 270 30.43 -19.63 -35.14
#